data_AF-A0A5J9VCI8-F1
#
_entry.id   AF-A0A5J9VCI8-F1
#
_cell.length_a   1.000
_cell.length_b   1.000
_cell.length_c   1.000
_cell.angle_alpha   90.00
_cell.angle_beta   90.00
_cell.angle_gamma   90.00
#
_symmetry.space_group_name_H-M   'P 1'
#
loop_
_entity.id
_entity.type
_entity.pdbx_description
1 polymer ?
#
loop_
_entity_poly.entity_id
_entity_poly.type
_entity_poly.pdbx_seq_one_letter_code
_entity_poly.pdbx_strand_id
1 'polypeptide(L)'
;MDLVFVQSDVFEVAENMRQRFDGYPDVLEHVDCVNKDLQCDKEGWLLDNTLGIRTEREIHAELEGATIYRRMYQKTRESLNASGHQKAYSFIGSSNYTIWFKFTKHRIE
;
A
#
# COMPACT_ATOMS: atom_id res chain seq x y z
N MET A 1 -3.23 -5.43 -14.04
CA MET A 1 -2.07 -5.53 -13.13
C MET A 1 -2.59 -5.53 -11.71
N ASP A 2 -2.01 -6.33 -10.82
CA ASP A 2 -2.46 -6.39 -9.43
C ASP A 2 -1.60 -5.41 -8.61
N LEU A 3 -2.26 -4.41 -8.02
CA LEU A 3 -1.64 -3.41 -7.17
C LEU A 3 -1.98 -3.67 -5.70
N VAL A 4 -1.01 -3.39 -4.83
CA VAL A 4 -1.18 -3.42 -3.39
C VAL A 4 -0.99 -2.00 -2.87
N PHE A 5 -2.04 -1.44 -2.29
CA PHE A 5 -1.98 -0.15 -1.61
C PHE A 5 -2.00 -0.37 -0.10
N VAL A 6 -1.04 0.24 0.58
CA VAL A 6 -0.91 0.21 2.04
C VAL A 6 -0.93 1.62 2.59
N GLN A 7 -1.57 1.79 3.74
CA GLN A 7 -1.70 3.10 4.36
C GLN A 7 -1.83 3.00 5.88
N SER A 8 -1.24 3.97 6.59
CA SER A 8 -1.51 4.20 8.00
C SER A 8 -1.30 5.67 8.37
N ASP A 9 -2.10 6.15 9.31
CA ASP A 9 -1.94 7.43 10.03
C ASP A 9 -0.96 7.31 11.22
N VAL A 10 -0.44 6.11 11.50
CA VAL A 10 0.54 5.84 12.56
C VAL A 10 1.87 5.45 11.92
N PHE A 11 2.92 6.22 12.18
CA PHE A 11 4.22 6.06 11.52
C PHE A 11 4.83 4.67 11.77
N GLU A 12 4.84 4.19 13.01
CA GLU A 12 5.44 2.90 13.36
C GLU A 12 4.75 1.73 12.67
N VAL A 13 3.43 1.83 12.50
CA VAL A 13 2.62 0.84 11.78
C VAL A 13 2.95 0.89 10.30
N ALA A 14 2.99 2.09 9.70
CA ALA A 14 3.36 2.27 8.30
C ALA A 14 4.76 1.69 8.03
N GLU A 15 5.73 2.02 8.87
CA GLU A 15 7.12 1.57 8.75
C GLU A 15 7.25 0.05 8.90
N ASN A 16 6.50 -0.56 9.81
CA ASN A 16 6.44 -2.02 9.93
C ASN A 16 5.87 -2.68 8.66
N MET A 17 4.82 -2.08 8.08
CA MET A 17 4.28 -2.54 6.80
C MET A 17 5.31 -2.36 5.68
N ARG A 18 6.03 -1.23 5.64
CA ARG A 18 7.09 -0.97 4.66
C ARG A 18 8.13 -2.08 4.65
N GLN A 19 8.73 -2.35 5.81
CA GLN A 19 9.76 -3.37 5.99
C GLN A 19 9.27 -4.76 5.59
N ARG A 20 8.02 -5.07 5.91
CA ARG A 20 7.44 -6.37 5.57
C ARG A 20 7.23 -6.55 4.07
N PHE A 21 6.75 -5.53 3.36
CA PHE A 21 6.48 -5.63 1.93
C PHE A 21 7.77 -5.50 1.09
N ASP A 22 8.72 -4.66 1.52
CA ASP A 22 10.06 -4.55 0.90
C ASP A 22 10.88 -5.85 1.04
N GLY A 23 10.55 -6.69 2.02
CA GLY A 23 11.16 -8.01 2.19
C GLY A 23 10.79 -9.05 1.12
N TYR A 24 9.92 -8.73 0.16
CA TYR A 24 9.51 -9.64 -0.93
C TYR A 24 9.76 -9.06 -2.33
N PRO A 25 11.01 -8.67 -2.69
CA PRO A 25 11.31 -7.99 -3.95
C PRO A 25 10.99 -8.84 -5.20
N ASP A 26 11.03 -10.16 -5.09
CA ASP A 26 10.70 -11.08 -6.21
C ASP A 26 9.18 -11.12 -6.50
N VAL A 27 8.35 -10.69 -5.55
CA VAL A 27 6.88 -10.75 -5.62
C VAL A 27 6.27 -9.36 -5.78
N LEU A 28 6.87 -8.36 -5.13
CA LEU A 28 6.36 -7.01 -5.01
C LEU A 28 7.46 -6.01 -5.39
N GLU A 29 7.15 -5.19 -6.39
CA GLU A 29 7.98 -4.07 -6.80
C GLU A 29 7.33 -2.76 -6.35
N HIS A 30 8.10 -1.85 -5.75
CA HIS A 30 7.58 -0.54 -5.35
C HIS A 30 7.23 0.29 -6.59
N VAL A 31 6.12 1.05 -6.51
CA VAL A 31 5.57 1.72 -7.68
C VAL A 31 6.46 2.82 -8.26
N ASP A 32 7.36 3.42 -7.48
CA ASP A 32 8.29 4.45 -7.96
C ASP A 32 9.27 3.92 -9.02
N CYS A 33 9.59 2.62 -8.96
CA CYS A 33 10.38 1.94 -9.99
C CYS A 33 9.61 1.76 -11.31
N VAL A 34 8.28 1.70 -11.24
CA VAL A 34 7.40 1.29 -12.35
C VAL A 34 6.69 2.48 -12.99
N ASN A 35 6.25 3.45 -12.18
CA ASN A 35 5.48 4.60 -12.60
C ASN A 35 5.99 5.88 -11.91
N LYS A 36 6.80 6.63 -12.66
CA LYS A 36 7.40 7.90 -12.22
C LYS A 36 6.42 9.08 -12.17
N ASP A 37 5.19 8.90 -12.64
CA ASP A 37 4.16 9.94 -12.54
C ASP A 37 3.64 10.06 -11.09
N LEU A 38 3.81 9.01 -10.28
CA LEU A 38 3.43 9.02 -8.88
C LEU A 38 4.48 9.74 -8.04
N GLN A 39 4.05 10.81 -7.37
CA GLN A 39 4.93 11.59 -6.52
C GLN A 39 5.18 10.87 -5.19
N CYS A 40 6.44 10.50 -4.96
CA CYS A 40 6.91 9.94 -3.70
C CYS A 40 7.84 10.92 -2.98
N ASP A 41 7.88 10.86 -1.65
CA ASP A 41 8.94 11.48 -0.88
C ASP A 41 10.25 10.69 -0.99
N LYS A 42 11.31 11.20 -0.34
CA LYS A 42 12.65 10.58 -0.31
C LYS A 42 12.69 9.17 0.31
N GLU A 43 11.67 8.80 1.09
CA GLU A 43 11.56 7.48 1.75
C GLU A 43 10.64 6.52 0.95
N GLY A 44 10.07 7.00 -0.17
CA GLY A 44 9.18 6.24 -1.03
C GLY A 44 7.72 6.20 -0.54
N TRP A 45 7.29 7.15 0.29
CA TRP A 45 5.88 7.36 0.63
C TRP A 45 5.19 8.22 -0.42
N LEU A 46 3.99 7.82 -0.85
CA LEU A 46 3.17 8.61 -1.77
C LEU A 46 2.70 9.89 -1.09
N LEU A 47 2.95 11.03 -1.75
CA LEU A 47 2.56 12.35 -1.26
C LEU A 47 1.03 12.53 -1.30
N ASP A 48 0.39 11.99 -2.34
CA ASP A 48 -1.04 12.14 -2.59
C ASP A 48 -1.81 10.83 -2.48
N ASN A 49 -3.12 10.93 -2.24
CA ASN A 49 -4.03 9.78 -2.34
C ASN A 49 -4.30 9.43 -3.81
N THR A 50 -3.52 8.49 -4.34
CA THR A 50 -3.64 7.99 -5.71
C THR A 50 -4.94 7.23 -5.98
N LEU A 51 -5.69 6.83 -4.95
CA LEU A 51 -6.97 6.15 -5.11
C LEU A 51 -8.15 7.13 -5.31
N GLY A 52 -7.93 8.43 -5.12
CA GLY A 52 -8.91 9.50 -5.37
C GLY A 52 -10.11 9.55 -4.42
N ILE A 53 -10.26 8.57 -3.52
CA ILE A 53 -11.34 8.49 -2.54
C ILE A 53 -10.73 8.37 -1.15
N ARG A 54 -11.05 9.34 -0.28
CA ARG A 54 -10.70 9.33 1.14
C ARG A 54 -11.75 8.58 1.96
N THR A 55 -11.29 7.84 2.94
CA THR A 55 -12.09 7.19 3.99
C THR A 55 -12.38 8.17 5.13
N GLU A 56 -13.37 7.88 5.97
CA GLU A 56 -13.67 8.68 7.16
C GLU A 56 -12.45 8.82 8.08
N ARG A 57 -11.67 7.74 8.24
CA ARG A 57 -10.43 7.76 9.05
C ARG A 57 -9.38 8.71 8.47
N GLU A 58 -9.20 8.73 7.14
CA GLU A 58 -8.29 9.67 6.49
C GLU A 58 -8.74 11.12 6.69
N ILE A 59 -10.03 11.39 6.53
CA ILE A 59 -10.59 12.73 6.73
C ILE A 59 -10.34 13.18 8.17
N HIS A 60 -10.60 12.31 9.16
CA HIS A 60 -10.36 12.62 10.56
C HIS A 60 -8.88 12.89 10.87
N ALA A 61 -7.99 12.01 10.40
CA ALA A 61 -6.54 12.18 10.57
C ALA A 61 -6.04 13.49 9.94
N GLU A 62 -6.49 13.81 8.72
CA GLU A 62 -6.14 15.07 8.03
C GLU A 62 -6.66 16.30 8.79
N LEU A 63 -7.88 16.25 9.33
CA LEU A 63 -8.45 17.34 10.13
C LEU A 63 -7.69 17.58 11.43
N GLU A 64 -7.07 16.54 12.00
CA GLU A 64 -6.20 16.63 13.17
C GLU A 64 -4.75 17.04 12.81
N GLY A 65 -4.46 17.23 11.52
CA GLY A 65 -3.11 17.54 11.03
C GLY A 65 -2.15 16.35 11.08
N ALA A 66 -2.67 15.13 11.22
CA ALA A 66 -1.86 13.93 11.19
C ALA A 66 -1.32 13.64 9.79
N THR A 67 -0.10 13.09 9.74
CA THR A 67 0.50 12.64 8.49
C THR A 67 -0.04 11.26 8.13
N ILE A 68 -0.47 11.09 6.88
CA ILE A 68 -0.91 9.80 6.36
C ILE A 68 0.19 9.22 5.49
N TYR A 69 0.75 8.10 5.94
CA TYR A 69 1.80 7.37 5.23
C TYR A 69 1.17 6.40 4.26
N ARG A 70 1.50 6.52 2.98
CA ARG A 70 0.89 5.78 1.87
C ARG A 70 1.95 5.13 1.02
N ARG A 71 1.77 3.87 0.64
CA ARG A 71 2.72 3.19 -0.25
C ARG A 71 1.99 2.26 -1.21
N MET A 72 2.54 2.11 -2.39
CA MET A 72 1.97 1.25 -3.43
C MET A 72 3.03 0.33 -4.00
N TYR A 73 2.62 -0.92 -4.20
CA TYR A 73 3.42 -1.96 -4.82
C TYR A 73 2.67 -2.55 -6.02
N GLN A 74 3.43 -3.00 -7.00
CA GLN A 74 2.94 -3.81 -8.10
C GLN A 74 3.38 -5.26 -7.90
N LYS A 75 2.43 -6.19 -8.07
CA LYS A 75 2.76 -7.62 -8.07
C LYS A 75 3.49 -7.98 -9.38
N THR A 76 4.65 -8.60 -9.26
CA THR A 76 5.47 -9.03 -10.40
C THR A 76 4.75 -10.09 -11.24
N ARG A 77 5.02 -10.16 -12.56
CA ARG A 77 4.41 -11.18 -13.45
C ARG A 77 4.80 -12.60 -13.07
N GLU A 78 5.98 -12.81 -12.51
CA GLU A 78 6.47 -14.14 -12.11
C GLU A 78 5.66 -14.72 -10.95
N SER A 79 5.28 -13.88 -9.98
CA SER A 79 4.43 -14.28 -8.87
C SER A 79 2.95 -14.47 -9.25
N LEU A 80 2.52 -13.99 -10.42
CA LEU A 80 1.19 -14.28 -11.00
C LEU A 80 1.13 -15.65 -11.66
N ASN A 81 2.26 -16.14 -12.21
CA ASN A 81 2.34 -17.45 -12.85
C ASN A 81 2.46 -18.60 -11.83
N ALA A 82 3.01 -18.33 -10.65
CA ALA A 82 3.15 -19.30 -9.56
C ALA A 82 1.90 -19.46 -8.68
N SER A 83 0.97 -18.50 -8.71
CA SER A 83 -0.23 -18.52 -7.88
C SER A 83 -1.50 -18.71 -8.73
N GLY A 84 -1.97 -19.96 -8.82
CA GLY A 84 -3.36 -20.22 -9.16
C GLY A 84 -4.27 -19.36 -8.28
N HIS A 85 -5.22 -18.67 -8.91
CA HIS A 85 -6.08 -17.64 -8.32
C HIS A 85 -6.49 -17.89 -6.86
N GLN A 86 -5.81 -17.23 -5.92
CA GLN A 86 -6.28 -17.14 -4.55
C GLN A 86 -6.29 -15.68 -4.12
N LYS A 87 -7.48 -15.10 -4.05
CA LYS A 87 -7.74 -13.81 -3.40
C LYS A 87 -7.46 -13.99 -1.92
N ALA A 88 -6.24 -13.75 -1.49
CA ALA A 88 -5.86 -13.80 -0.09
C ALA A 88 -6.13 -12.43 0.55
N TYR A 89 -7.22 -12.31 1.30
CA TYR A 89 -7.34 -11.28 2.32
C TYR A 89 -6.59 -11.80 3.55
N SER A 90 -5.38 -11.30 3.79
CA SER A 90 -4.59 -11.71 4.95
C SER A 90 -4.76 -10.68 6.06
N PHE A 91 -5.41 -11.10 7.15
CA PHE A 91 -5.49 -10.37 8.41
C PHE A 91 -4.17 -10.54 9.16
N ILE A 92 -3.49 -9.44 9.50
CA ILE A 92 -2.39 -9.43 10.46
C ILE A 92 -2.70 -8.35 11.48
N GLY A 93 -3.55 -8.68 12.45
CA GLY A 93 -3.81 -7.83 13.61
C GLY A 93 -3.01 -8.29 14.81
N SER A 94 -2.35 -7.36 15.49
CA SER A 94 -1.98 -7.49 16.90
C SER A 94 -2.89 -6.59 17.74
N SER A 95 -3.03 -6.89 19.03
CA SER A 95 -4.04 -6.35 19.94
C SER A 95 -4.10 -4.82 20.13
N ASN A 96 -3.17 -4.07 19.52
CA ASN A 96 -2.98 -2.63 19.78
C ASN A 96 -3.15 -1.72 18.55
N TYR A 97 -3.29 -2.25 17.32
CA TYR A 97 -3.42 -1.42 16.11
C TYR A 97 -4.29 -2.08 15.02
N THR A 98 -5.19 -1.30 14.41
CA THR A 98 -5.99 -1.73 13.25
C THR A 98 -5.28 -1.32 11.96
N ILE A 99 -4.79 -2.29 11.20
CA ILE A 99 -4.12 -2.06 9.91
C ILE A 99 -5.16 -2.26 8.79
N TRP A 100 -5.44 -1.20 8.02
CA TRP A 100 -6.36 -1.26 6.87
C TRP A 100 -5.57 -1.51 5.59
N PHE A 101 -5.77 -2.68 4.98
CA PHE A 101 -5.26 -2.99 3.63
C PHE A 101 -6.40 -2.85 2.62
N LYS A 102 -6.19 -2.07 1.55
CA LYS A 102 -7.14 -1.99 0.44
C LYS A 102 -6.48 -2.52 -0.83
N PHE A 103 -6.81 -3.75 -1.23
CA PHE A 103 -6.49 -4.23 -2.57
C PHE A 103 -7.44 -3.56 -3.56
N THR A 104 -6.90 -2.76 -4.48
CA THR A 104 -7.65 -2.23 -5.61
C THR A 104 -7.22 -2.97 -6.87
N LYS A 105 -8.08 -3.85 -7.38
CA LYS A 105 -7.89 -4.46 -8.70
C LYS A 105 -8.31 -3.43 -9.76
N HIS A 106 -7.39 -2.62 -10.25
CA HIS A 106 -7.65 -1.83 -11.46
C HIS A 106 -7.38 -2.72 -12.69
N ARG A 107 -8.46 -3.10 -13.38
CA ARG A 107 -8.41 -3.58 -14.75
C ARG A 107 -8.20 -2.34 -15.61
N ILE A 108 -6.96 -2.11 -16.05
CA ILE A 108 -6.70 -1.21 -17.17
C ILE A 108 -7.18 -1.99 -18.40
N GLU A 109 -8.27 -1.52 -19.01
CA GLU A 109 -8.74 -1.98 -20.32
C GLU A 109 -7.81 -1.50 -21.43
#